data_AF-A0A5J4SI17-F1
#
_entry.id   AF-A0A5J4SI17-F1
#
_cell.length_a   1.000
_cell.length_b   1.000
_cell.length_c   1.000
_cell.angle_alpha   90.00
_cell.angle_beta   90.00
_cell.angle_gamma   90.00
#
_symmetry.space_group_name_H-M   'P 1'
#
loop_
_entity.id
_entity.type
_entity.pdbx_description
1 polymer ?
#
loop_
_entity_poly.entity_id
_entity_poly.type
_entity_poly.pdbx_seq_one_letter_code
_entity_poly.pdbx_strand_id
1 'polypeptide(L)'
;MKKDIIYEENGGGFIRAFIDDKVEKVNPVEYYQNYFVESKATFIRDLLYVKDPLLTSFLDEQFFIQKAKELMGDFFKRYEDEKIHDNYIKLLETSKKKEQISLLKGMTLTPDQLMKIIFTSYSEHKYLYSKYNIEILAPNIAGKKPPKIAHLKEDGTIHKIGETDMTDGEIKNMIESRKVIVSHFLEREAEWHCFFTTYNGLGGKENYKDGQAHFHYISSSFGISKDDFIESMRSGNYKSTSVHIDLFDYGNQSTK
;
A
#
# COMPACT_ATOMS: atom_id res chain seq x y z
N MET A 1 -1.02 10.13 -8.63
CA MET A 1 0.36 9.64 -8.54
C MET A 1 1.38 10.75 -8.63
N LYS A 2 2.04 11.07 -7.51
CA LYS A 2 3.23 11.92 -7.48
C LYS A 2 4.45 11.11 -7.93
N LYS A 3 5.31 11.72 -8.74
CA LYS A 3 6.54 11.10 -9.29
C LYS A 3 7.74 11.91 -8.81
N ASP A 4 8.58 11.33 -7.97
CA ASP A 4 9.79 11.99 -7.46
C ASP A 4 11.06 11.35 -8.05
N ILE A 5 12.07 12.16 -8.33
CA ILE A 5 13.44 11.73 -8.68
C ILE A 5 14.35 12.05 -7.52
N ILE A 6 15.07 11.04 -7.04
CA ILE A 6 16.02 11.17 -5.93
C ILE A 6 17.39 10.74 -6.45
N TYR A 7 18.24 11.71 -6.77
CA TYR A 7 19.60 11.46 -7.26
C TYR A 7 20.50 10.91 -6.15
N GLU A 8 21.34 9.95 -6.48
CA GLU A 8 22.40 9.50 -5.58
C GLU A 8 23.53 10.54 -5.52
N GLU A 9 24.11 10.72 -4.33
CA GLU A 9 25.14 11.75 -4.08
C GLU A 9 26.46 11.48 -4.82
N ASN A 10 26.75 10.22 -5.13
CA ASN A 10 27.92 9.79 -5.90
C ASN A 10 27.76 10.00 -7.42
N GLY A 11 26.60 10.50 -7.89
CA GLY A 11 26.29 10.63 -9.32
C GLY A 11 26.04 9.30 -10.03
N GLY A 12 25.90 8.18 -9.30
CA GLY A 12 25.74 6.83 -9.83
C GLY A 12 24.36 6.53 -10.41
N GLY A 13 23.40 7.44 -10.25
CA GLY A 13 22.06 7.30 -10.80
C GLY A 13 21.00 8.05 -9.99
N PHE A 14 19.77 7.57 -10.08
CA PHE A 14 18.65 8.10 -9.31
C PHE A 14 17.64 7.00 -8.98
N ILE A 15 16.86 7.25 -7.94
CA ILE A 15 15.70 6.45 -7.54
C ILE A 15 14.44 7.18 -8.01
N ARG A 16 13.58 6.44 -8.72
CA ARG A 16 12.23 6.88 -9.09
C ARG A 16 11.24 6.40 -8.03
N ALA A 17 10.59 7.34 -7.36
CA ALA A 17 9.53 7.03 -6.39
C ALA A 17 8.14 7.40 -6.95
N PHE A 18 7.19 6.49 -6.79
CA PHE A 18 5.78 6.70 -7.12
C PHE A 18 4.97 6.73 -5.83
N ILE A 19 4.44 7.90 -5.48
CA ILE A 19 3.86 8.16 -4.17
C ILE A 19 2.38 8.54 -4.34
N ASP A 20 1.52 7.85 -3.61
CA ASP A 20 0.10 8.17 -3.47
C ASP A 20 -0.32 7.97 -2.01
N ASP A 21 -0.21 9.03 -1.21
CA ASP A 21 -0.53 9.00 0.22
C ASP A 21 -2.04 8.93 0.47
N LYS A 22 -2.82 9.48 -0.47
CA LYS A 22 -4.27 9.58 -0.39
C LYS A 22 -4.90 9.37 -1.77
N VAL A 23 -5.84 8.44 -1.84
CA VAL A 23 -6.72 8.21 -2.99
C VAL A 23 -8.14 8.18 -2.47
N GLU A 24 -9.09 8.87 -3.11
CA GLU A 24 -10.47 8.95 -2.61
C GLU A 24 -11.50 8.66 -3.70
N LYS A 25 -12.38 7.71 -3.39
CA LYS A 25 -13.62 7.42 -4.11
C LYS A 25 -13.44 7.26 -5.63
N VAL A 26 -12.44 6.49 -6.03
CA VAL A 26 -12.15 6.21 -7.45
C VAL A 26 -12.71 4.87 -7.89
N ASN A 27 -12.84 4.66 -9.21
CA ASN A 27 -12.93 3.32 -9.78
C ASN A 27 -11.57 2.63 -9.58
N PRO A 28 -11.46 1.56 -8.76
CA PRO A 28 -10.18 0.92 -8.50
C PRO A 28 -9.56 0.27 -9.74
N VAL A 29 -10.37 -0.26 -10.66
CA VAL A 29 -9.88 -0.94 -11.86
C VAL A 29 -9.14 0.07 -12.73
N GLU A 30 -9.79 1.18 -13.08
CA GLU A 30 -9.18 2.26 -13.86
C GLU A 30 -8.00 2.89 -13.13
N TYR A 31 -8.14 3.13 -11.81
CA TYR A 31 -7.08 3.73 -11.01
C TYR A 31 -5.80 2.90 -11.05
N TYR A 32 -5.88 1.60 -10.75
CA TYR A 32 -4.69 0.74 -10.75
C TYR A 32 -4.18 0.51 -12.17
N GLN A 33 -5.06 0.41 -13.17
CA GLN A 33 -4.65 0.35 -14.58
C GLN A 33 -3.79 1.54 -14.98
N ASN A 34 -4.26 2.75 -14.72
CA ASN A 34 -3.53 3.97 -15.01
C ASN A 34 -2.23 4.06 -14.18
N TYR A 35 -2.29 3.75 -12.88
CA TYR A 35 -1.12 3.76 -11.99
C TYR A 35 0.01 2.88 -12.53
N PHE A 36 -0.29 1.63 -12.88
CA PHE A 36 0.74 0.71 -13.35
C PHE A 36 1.25 1.06 -14.75
N VAL A 37 0.37 1.46 -15.68
CA VAL A 37 0.79 1.89 -17.03
C VAL A 37 1.69 3.11 -16.94
N GLU A 38 1.31 4.13 -16.19
CA GLU A 38 2.12 5.34 -16.02
C GLU A 38 3.45 5.07 -15.33
N SER A 39 3.44 4.20 -14.30
CA SER A 39 4.66 3.80 -13.59
C SER A 39 5.61 3.07 -14.52
N LYS A 40 5.09 2.14 -15.32
CA LYS A 40 5.87 1.37 -16.28
C LYS A 40 6.39 2.25 -17.43
N ALA A 41 5.58 3.15 -17.97
CA ALA A 41 5.98 4.09 -19.00
C ALA A 41 7.12 5.00 -18.50
N THR A 42 6.98 5.53 -17.28
CA THR A 42 8.03 6.34 -16.63
C THR A 42 9.32 5.53 -16.47
N PHE A 43 9.21 4.28 -16.00
CA PHE A 43 10.36 3.40 -15.85
C PHE A 43 11.07 3.09 -17.18
N ILE A 44 10.31 2.81 -18.25
CA ILE A 44 10.87 2.58 -19.59
C ILE A 44 11.61 3.83 -20.09
N ARG A 45 11.01 5.01 -19.92
CA ARG A 45 11.64 6.29 -20.28
C ARG A 45 12.93 6.50 -19.51
N ASP A 46 12.91 6.31 -18.20
CA ASP A 46 14.08 6.47 -17.33
C ASP A 46 15.20 5.49 -17.73
N LEU A 47 14.86 4.22 -17.99
CA LEU A 47 15.82 3.22 -18.43
C LEU A 47 16.43 3.55 -19.80
N LEU A 48 15.61 4.04 -20.74
CA LEU A 48 16.08 4.44 -22.06
C LEU A 48 16.95 5.69 -21.97
N TYR A 49 16.58 6.67 -21.14
CA TYR A 49 17.34 7.90 -20.93
C TYR A 49 18.75 7.61 -20.41
N VAL A 50 18.90 6.65 -19.49
CA VAL A 50 20.21 6.23 -18.98
C VAL A 50 21.07 5.58 -20.07
N LYS A 51 20.45 4.89 -21.04
CA LYS A 51 21.17 4.19 -22.12
C LYS A 51 21.48 5.08 -23.32
N ASP A 52 20.52 5.91 -23.73
CA ASP A 52 20.58 6.81 -24.88
C ASP A 52 19.68 8.04 -24.65
N PRO A 53 20.22 9.13 -24.08
CA PRO A 53 19.49 10.36 -23.86
C PRO A 53 18.99 11.01 -25.15
N LEU A 54 19.77 10.90 -26.24
CA LEU A 54 19.45 11.52 -27.52
C LEU A 54 18.24 10.83 -28.15
N LEU A 55 18.25 9.50 -28.23
CA LEU A 55 17.09 8.74 -28.70
C LEU A 55 15.85 9.02 -27.85
N THR A 56 16.01 9.03 -26.52
CA THR A 56 14.90 9.32 -25.60
C THR A 56 14.26 10.68 -25.87
N SER A 57 15.07 11.69 -26.23
CA SER A 57 14.59 13.04 -26.53
C SER A 57 13.74 13.14 -27.81
N PHE A 58 13.83 12.15 -28.72
CA PHE A 58 13.02 12.09 -29.94
C PHE A 58 11.68 11.36 -29.74
N LEU A 59 11.49 10.71 -28.60
CA LEU A 59 10.29 9.91 -28.32
C LEU A 59 9.32 10.71 -27.45
N ASP A 60 8.05 10.67 -27.82
CA ASP A 60 6.99 11.31 -27.04
C ASP A 60 6.46 10.41 -25.92
N GLU A 61 5.58 10.99 -25.09
CA GLU A 61 4.96 10.24 -23.98
C GLU A 61 4.08 9.08 -24.48
N GLN A 62 3.46 9.21 -25.65
CA GLN A 62 2.59 8.18 -26.22
C GLN A 62 3.37 6.92 -26.59
N PHE A 63 4.60 7.06 -27.09
CA PHE A 63 5.50 5.93 -27.31
C PHE A 63 5.69 5.12 -26.02
N PHE A 64 6.02 5.80 -24.91
CA PHE A 64 6.27 5.11 -23.64
C PHE A 64 5.01 4.48 -23.05
N ILE A 65 3.86 5.15 -23.17
CA ILE A 65 2.55 4.60 -22.75
C ILE A 65 2.20 3.36 -23.56
N GLN A 66 2.34 3.40 -24.89
CA GLN A 66 2.04 2.27 -25.76
C GLN A 66 2.96 1.10 -25.45
N LYS A 67 4.27 1.35 -25.30
CA LYS A 67 5.24 0.32 -24.92
C LYS A 67 4.95 -0.28 -23.55
N ALA A 68 4.53 0.55 -22.59
CA ALA A 68 4.11 0.08 -21.28
C ALA A 68 2.91 -0.87 -21.38
N LYS A 69 1.85 -0.49 -22.12
CA LYS A 69 0.68 -1.33 -22.35
C LYS A 69 1.04 -2.67 -23.00
N GLU A 70 1.88 -2.66 -24.03
CA GLU A 70 2.37 -3.89 -24.68
C GLU A 70 3.10 -4.81 -23.71
N LEU A 71 4.02 -4.27 -22.90
CA LEU A 71 4.81 -5.05 -21.95
C LEU A 71 3.99 -5.53 -20.75
N MET A 72 2.92 -4.81 -20.42
CA MET A 72 2.03 -5.23 -19.36
C MET A 72 1.17 -6.41 -19.78
N GLY A 73 0.83 -6.56 -21.06
CA GLY A 73 0.11 -7.73 -21.59
C GLY A 73 -1.04 -8.16 -20.68
N ASP A 74 -1.00 -9.41 -20.21
CA ASP A 74 -1.99 -10.05 -19.34
C ASP A 74 -1.79 -9.73 -17.84
N PHE A 75 -1.01 -8.73 -17.45
CA PHE A 75 -0.75 -8.40 -16.04
C PHE A 75 -2.03 -8.19 -15.24
N PHE A 76 -3.04 -7.53 -15.82
CA PHE A 76 -4.34 -7.35 -15.16
C PHE A 76 -5.18 -8.61 -15.13
N LYS A 77 -5.06 -9.44 -16.17
CA LYS A 77 -5.78 -10.70 -16.28
C LYS A 77 -5.43 -11.65 -15.13
N ARG A 78 -4.21 -11.60 -14.60
CA ARG A 78 -3.83 -12.35 -13.40
C ARG A 78 -4.77 -12.09 -12.22
N TYR A 79 -5.19 -10.84 -12.03
CA TYR A 79 -6.11 -10.46 -10.95
C TYR A 79 -7.56 -10.74 -11.32
N GLU A 80 -7.91 -10.79 -12.60
CA GLU A 80 -9.24 -11.20 -13.04
C GLU A 80 -9.45 -12.70 -12.83
N ASP A 81 -8.42 -13.51 -13.11
CA ASP A 81 -8.41 -14.96 -12.99
C ASP A 81 -8.16 -15.45 -11.53
N GLU A 82 -7.69 -14.55 -10.65
CA GLU A 82 -7.46 -14.87 -9.24
C GLU A 82 -8.77 -15.26 -8.53
N LYS A 83 -8.68 -16.31 -7.72
CA LYS A 83 -9.84 -16.85 -6.99
C LYS A 83 -9.84 -16.32 -5.57
N ILE A 84 -10.99 -15.78 -5.18
CA ILE A 84 -11.27 -15.38 -3.80
C ILE A 84 -12.35 -16.28 -3.23
N HIS A 85 -12.26 -16.56 -1.93
CA HIS A 85 -13.25 -17.35 -1.24
C HIS A 85 -14.62 -16.63 -1.20
N ASP A 86 -15.72 -17.37 -1.38
CA ASP A 86 -17.09 -16.82 -1.42
C ASP A 86 -17.45 -15.96 -0.20
N ASN A 87 -16.82 -16.22 0.94
CA ASN A 87 -17.01 -15.41 2.15
C ASN A 87 -16.68 -13.93 1.92
N TYR A 88 -15.71 -13.60 1.06
CA TYR A 88 -15.39 -12.21 0.72
C TYR A 88 -16.44 -11.57 -0.17
N ILE A 89 -17.11 -12.34 -1.03
CA ILE A 89 -18.25 -11.85 -1.81
C ILE A 89 -19.42 -11.56 -0.87
N LYS A 90 -19.79 -12.53 -0.03
CA LYS A 90 -20.85 -12.37 0.98
C LYS A 90 -20.57 -11.23 1.96
N LEU A 91 -19.30 -10.95 2.25
CA LEU A 91 -18.90 -9.83 3.10
C LEU A 91 -19.37 -8.49 2.53
N LEU A 92 -19.30 -8.32 1.21
CA LEU A 92 -19.73 -7.11 0.49
C LEU A 92 -21.25 -6.99 0.33
N GLU A 93 -21.99 -8.04 0.69
CA GLU A 93 -23.45 -8.12 0.61
C GLU A 93 -24.12 -7.90 1.98
N THR A 94 -23.37 -8.00 3.08
CA THR A 94 -23.90 -7.89 4.43
C THR A 94 -23.41 -6.66 5.20
N SER A 95 -24.36 -5.94 5.77
CA SER A 95 -24.12 -4.84 6.70
C SER A 95 -24.15 -5.27 8.18
N LYS A 96 -24.32 -6.56 8.47
CA LYS A 96 -24.47 -7.08 9.84
C LYS A 96 -23.12 -7.43 10.45
N LYS A 97 -22.69 -6.69 11.48
CA LYS A 97 -21.44 -6.91 12.21
C LYS A 97 -21.17 -8.38 12.58
N LYS A 98 -22.15 -9.09 13.16
CA LYS A 98 -21.98 -10.48 13.59
C LYS A 98 -21.70 -11.42 12.41
N GLU A 99 -22.31 -11.16 11.26
CA GLU A 99 -22.12 -11.95 10.05
C GLU A 99 -20.75 -11.67 9.44
N GLN A 100 -20.34 -10.40 9.34
CA GLN A 100 -19.01 -10.03 8.88
C GLN A 100 -17.90 -10.69 9.71
N ILE A 101 -18.04 -10.70 11.05
CA ILE A 101 -17.09 -11.39 11.95
C ILE A 101 -17.07 -12.90 11.66
N SER A 102 -18.23 -13.51 11.43
CA SER A 102 -18.33 -14.94 11.14
C SER A 102 -17.70 -15.31 9.81
N LEU A 103 -17.92 -14.51 8.76
CA LEU A 103 -17.39 -14.73 7.42
C LEU A 103 -15.86 -14.64 7.37
N LEU A 104 -15.28 -13.76 8.19
CA LEU A 104 -13.84 -13.51 8.22
C LEU A 104 -13.07 -14.41 9.20
N LYS A 105 -13.77 -15.24 9.98
CA LYS A 105 -13.12 -16.08 10.99
C LYS A 105 -12.23 -17.15 10.33
N GLY A 106 -10.93 -17.09 10.62
CA GLY A 106 -9.94 -18.06 10.10
C GLY A 106 -9.63 -17.88 8.62
N MET A 107 -10.03 -16.75 8.04
CA MET A 107 -9.76 -16.44 6.65
C MET A 107 -8.31 -15.99 6.43
N THR A 108 -7.87 -16.14 5.19
CA THR A 108 -6.53 -15.82 4.73
C THR A 108 -6.61 -14.97 3.45
N LEU A 109 -5.56 -14.19 3.17
CA LEU A 109 -5.40 -13.42 1.95
C LEU A 109 -3.95 -13.41 1.48
N THR A 110 -3.76 -13.39 0.17
CA THR A 110 -2.54 -12.89 -0.46
C THR A 110 -2.75 -11.44 -0.94
N PRO A 111 -1.69 -10.70 -1.29
CA PRO A 111 -1.83 -9.38 -1.92
C PRO A 111 -2.66 -9.41 -3.20
N ASP A 112 -2.55 -10.48 -4.00
CA ASP A 112 -3.29 -10.63 -5.26
C ASP A 112 -4.78 -10.88 -5.01
N GLN A 113 -5.12 -11.66 -3.98
CA GLN A 113 -6.49 -11.85 -3.54
C GLN A 113 -7.11 -10.57 -2.99
N LEU A 114 -6.35 -9.75 -2.23
CA LEU A 114 -6.83 -8.43 -1.82
C LEU A 114 -7.13 -7.54 -3.03
N MET A 115 -6.26 -7.53 -4.04
CA MET A 115 -6.49 -6.77 -5.27
C MET A 115 -7.76 -7.26 -6.00
N LYS A 116 -7.96 -8.57 -6.10
CA LYS A 116 -9.20 -9.16 -6.63
C LYS A 116 -10.42 -8.66 -5.88
N ILE A 117 -10.42 -8.68 -4.54
CA ILE A 117 -11.52 -8.17 -3.72
C ILE A 117 -11.80 -6.70 -4.03
N ILE A 118 -10.76 -5.86 -4.11
CA ILE A 118 -10.90 -4.44 -4.44
C ILE A 118 -11.57 -4.27 -5.81
N PHE A 119 -11.15 -5.02 -6.84
CA PHE A 119 -11.75 -4.95 -8.18
C PHE A 119 -13.19 -5.50 -8.24
N THR A 120 -13.45 -6.63 -7.59
CA THR A 120 -14.78 -7.24 -7.49
C THR A 120 -15.76 -6.32 -6.77
N SER A 121 -15.31 -5.64 -5.71
CA SER A 121 -16.17 -4.70 -4.98
C SER A 121 -16.73 -3.58 -5.86
N TYR A 122 -15.96 -3.09 -6.83
CA TYR A 122 -16.45 -2.08 -7.77
C TYR A 122 -17.26 -2.70 -8.91
N SER A 123 -16.69 -3.69 -9.60
CA SER A 123 -17.28 -4.24 -10.82
C SER A 123 -18.66 -4.87 -10.57
N GLU A 124 -18.79 -5.63 -9.47
CA GLU A 124 -20.01 -6.38 -9.13
C GLU A 124 -20.89 -5.62 -8.12
N HIS A 125 -20.30 -4.94 -7.13
CA HIS A 125 -21.06 -4.35 -6.01
C HIS A 125 -21.08 -2.82 -5.98
N LYS A 126 -20.42 -2.15 -6.95
CA LYS A 126 -20.38 -0.68 -7.11
C LYS A 126 -19.77 0.10 -5.94
N TYR A 127 -18.88 -0.52 -5.17
CA TYR A 127 -18.07 0.20 -4.18
C TYR A 127 -16.97 1.01 -4.88
N LEU A 128 -16.85 2.28 -4.50
CA LEU A 128 -15.70 3.12 -4.85
C LEU A 128 -14.54 2.82 -3.91
N TYR A 129 -13.32 3.05 -4.39
CA TYR A 129 -12.10 2.73 -3.66
C TYR A 129 -11.42 3.98 -3.11
N SER A 130 -10.98 3.92 -1.87
CA SER A 130 -10.08 4.90 -1.27
C SER A 130 -8.90 4.21 -0.60
N LYS A 131 -7.74 4.86 -0.64
CA LYS A 131 -6.51 4.39 0.00
C LYS A 131 -5.92 5.51 0.84
N TYR A 132 -5.50 5.18 2.06
CA TYR A 132 -4.73 6.11 2.89
C TYR A 132 -3.46 5.42 3.38
N ASN A 133 -2.31 6.03 3.09
CA ASN A 133 -1.03 5.71 3.73
C ASN A 133 -0.77 6.78 4.78
N ILE A 134 -0.76 6.38 6.05
CA ILE A 134 -0.55 7.28 7.18
C ILE A 134 0.77 6.90 7.84
N GLU A 135 1.71 7.84 7.86
CA GLU A 135 2.96 7.73 8.60
C GLU A 135 2.95 8.70 9.79
N ILE A 136 3.32 8.19 10.95
CA ILE A 136 3.42 8.95 12.20
C ILE A 136 4.81 8.75 12.74
N LEU A 137 5.56 9.84 12.80
CA LEU A 137 6.88 9.89 13.40
C LEU A 137 6.77 10.03 14.92
N ALA A 138 7.72 9.46 15.65
CA ALA A 138 7.74 9.58 17.10
C ALA A 138 7.94 11.05 17.54
N PRO A 139 7.35 11.50 18.67
CA PRO A 139 7.44 12.89 19.10
C PRO A 139 8.88 13.39 19.31
N ASN A 140 9.80 12.49 19.71
CA ASN A 140 11.20 12.82 19.97
C ASN A 140 12.02 13.13 18.70
N ILE A 141 11.46 12.89 17.51
CA ILE A 141 12.04 13.24 16.22
C ILE A 141 11.16 14.25 15.45
N ALA A 142 10.07 14.72 16.06
CA ALA A 142 9.19 15.71 15.45
C ALA A 142 9.95 17.04 15.28
N GLY A 143 9.99 17.57 14.06
CA GLY A 143 10.68 18.82 13.71
C GLY A 143 12.11 18.66 13.19
N LYS A 144 12.66 17.44 13.16
CA LYS A 144 13.90 17.13 12.44
C LYS A 144 13.66 17.06 10.92
N LYS A 145 14.71 17.25 10.13
CA LYS A 145 14.68 17.07 8.67
C LYS A 145 15.11 15.65 8.32
N PRO A 146 14.16 14.72 8.05
CA PRO A 146 14.52 13.36 7.65
C PRO A 146 15.25 13.36 6.30
N PRO A 147 16.12 12.37 6.06
CA PRO A 147 16.69 12.17 4.73
C PRO A 147 15.57 11.83 3.73
N LYS A 148 15.82 12.03 2.43
CA LYS A 148 14.86 11.67 1.39
C LYS A 148 14.61 10.17 1.33
N ILE A 149 15.67 9.38 1.53
CA ILE A 149 15.61 7.93 1.63
C ILE A 149 16.46 7.51 2.81
N ALA A 150 15.95 6.57 3.60
CA ALA A 150 16.73 5.85 4.60
C ALA A 150 16.37 4.36 4.56
N HIS A 151 17.41 3.53 4.63
CA HIS A 151 17.31 2.08 4.68
C HIS A 151 18.18 1.58 5.83
N LEU A 152 17.55 0.90 6.79
CA LEU A 152 18.22 0.14 7.84
C LEU A 152 18.56 -1.24 7.29
N LYS A 153 19.85 -1.52 7.10
CA LYS A 153 20.33 -2.81 6.62
C LYS A 153 20.27 -3.87 7.73
N GLU A 154 20.39 -5.14 7.33
CA GLU A 154 20.41 -6.28 8.26
C GLU A 154 21.55 -6.23 9.28
N ASP A 155 22.70 -5.67 8.91
CA ASP A 155 23.85 -5.45 9.81
C ASP A 155 23.66 -4.28 10.79
N GLY A 156 22.50 -3.61 10.73
CA GLY A 156 22.16 -2.47 11.58
C GLY A 156 22.71 -1.13 11.10
N THR A 157 23.41 -1.09 9.96
CA THR A 157 23.91 0.17 9.39
C THR A 157 22.81 0.93 8.64
N ILE A 158 22.91 2.26 8.62
CA ILE A 158 22.00 3.13 7.90
C ILE A 158 22.61 3.50 6.55
N HIS A 159 21.88 3.21 5.48
CA HIS A 159 22.09 3.85 4.19
C HIS A 159 21.08 4.99 4.05
N LYS A 160 21.54 6.19 3.69
CA LYS A 160 20.68 7.37 3.54
C LYS A 160 21.07 8.17 2.30
N ILE A 161 20.07 8.82 1.71
CA ILE A 161 20.24 9.72 0.56
C ILE A 161 19.53 11.03 0.86
N GLY A 162 20.23 12.14 0.59
CA GLY A 162 19.69 13.49 0.74
C GLY A 162 20.03 14.12 2.09
N GLU A 163 20.07 15.45 2.06
CA GLU A 163 20.45 16.28 3.21
C GLU A 163 19.51 16.05 4.42
N THR A 164 20.10 15.80 5.58
CA THR A 164 19.42 15.57 6.85
C THR A 164 20.24 16.12 8.01
N ASP A 165 19.56 16.57 9.06
CA ASP A 165 20.16 16.98 10.34
C ASP A 165 20.14 15.85 11.39
N MET A 166 19.77 14.64 10.98
CA MET A 166 19.63 13.46 11.83
C MET A 166 20.90 12.60 11.80
N THR A 167 21.35 12.18 12.98
CA THR A 167 22.36 11.15 13.17
C THR A 167 21.83 9.78 12.73
N ASP A 168 22.72 8.83 12.45
CA ASP A 168 22.30 7.46 12.09
C ASP A 168 21.49 6.79 13.21
N GLY A 169 21.79 7.09 14.48
CA GLY A 169 21.00 6.63 15.62
C GLY A 169 19.57 7.22 15.63
N GLU A 170 19.42 8.51 15.32
CA GLU A 170 18.10 9.15 15.19
C GLU A 170 17.32 8.59 14.00
N ILE A 171 17.98 8.32 12.87
CA ILE A 171 17.36 7.72 11.68
C ILE A 171 16.92 6.29 11.97
N LYS A 172 17.76 5.50 12.64
CA LYS A 172 17.41 4.15 13.09
C LYS A 172 16.17 4.20 13.99
N ASN A 173 16.18 5.06 15.01
CA ASN A 173 15.02 5.23 15.89
C ASN A 173 13.77 5.66 15.11
N MET A 174 13.90 6.56 14.13
CA MET A 174 12.79 6.96 13.26
C MET A 174 12.18 5.78 12.50
N ILE A 175 13.00 4.96 11.85
CA ILE A 175 12.53 3.79 11.09
C ILE A 175 11.86 2.76 12.00
N GLU A 176 12.41 2.54 13.20
CA GLU A 176 11.94 1.49 14.12
C GLU A 176 10.72 1.91 14.93
N SER A 177 10.59 3.20 15.26
CA SER A 177 9.51 3.73 16.11
C SER A 177 8.34 4.33 15.33
N ARG A 178 8.51 4.63 14.04
CA ARG A 178 7.39 5.15 13.23
C ARG A 178 6.23 4.16 13.19
N LYS A 179 5.02 4.71 13.16
CA LYS A 179 3.81 3.95 12.85
C LYS A 179 3.46 4.22 11.41
N VAL A 180 3.38 3.17 10.60
CA VAL A 180 2.87 3.26 9.23
C VAL A 180 1.64 2.38 9.12
N ILE A 181 0.55 2.97 8.65
CA ILE A 181 -0.73 2.30 8.45
C ILE A 181 -1.09 2.46 6.97
N VAL A 182 -1.37 1.34 6.30
CA VAL A 182 -1.85 1.31 4.92
C VAL A 182 -3.28 0.77 4.94
N SER A 183 -4.23 1.60 4.53
CA SER A 183 -5.65 1.28 4.59
C SER A 183 -6.30 1.31 3.22
N HIS A 184 -7.15 0.30 2.99
CA HIS A 184 -7.91 0.09 1.76
C HIS A 184 -9.40 0.12 2.10
N PHE A 185 -10.08 1.18 1.69
CA PHE A 185 -11.50 1.38 1.90
C PHE A 185 -12.29 1.03 0.65
N LEU A 186 -13.37 0.28 0.84
CA LEU A 186 -14.40 0.02 -0.16
C LEU A 186 -15.64 0.77 0.31
N GLU A 187 -16.11 1.75 -0.46
CA GLU A 187 -17.15 2.71 -0.04
C GLU A 187 -18.37 2.70 -0.97
N ARG A 188 -19.56 2.58 -0.39
CA ARG A 188 -20.84 2.68 -1.10
C ARG A 188 -21.85 3.38 -0.20
N GLU A 189 -22.21 4.61 -0.55
CA GLU A 189 -23.10 5.46 0.26
C GLU A 189 -22.59 5.59 1.71
N ALA A 190 -23.37 5.15 2.71
CA ALA A 190 -22.99 5.14 4.12
C ALA A 190 -22.26 3.85 4.54
N GLU A 191 -22.22 2.84 3.68
CA GLU A 191 -21.55 1.57 3.92
C GLU A 191 -20.08 1.65 3.50
N TRP A 192 -19.20 1.13 4.35
CA TRP A 192 -17.79 0.99 3.99
C TRP A 192 -17.15 -0.20 4.68
N HIS A 193 -16.18 -0.80 4.01
CA HIS A 193 -15.29 -1.84 4.54
C HIS A 193 -13.86 -1.33 4.50
N CYS A 194 -13.05 -1.65 5.49
CA CYS A 194 -11.64 -1.31 5.52
C CYS A 194 -10.80 -2.55 5.83
N PHE A 195 -9.88 -2.85 4.93
CA PHE A 195 -8.76 -3.77 5.16
C PHE A 195 -7.51 -2.92 5.36
N PHE A 196 -6.81 -3.08 6.48
CA PHE A 196 -5.61 -2.28 6.72
C PHE A 196 -4.49 -3.10 7.36
N THR A 197 -3.26 -2.69 7.10
CA THR A 197 -2.06 -3.25 7.70
C THR A 197 -1.32 -2.17 8.45
N THR A 198 -0.52 -2.59 9.43
CA THR A 198 0.51 -1.74 10.02
C THR A 198 1.87 -2.34 9.71
N TYR A 199 2.92 -1.52 9.62
CA TYR A 199 4.27 -2.06 9.43
C TYR A 199 4.71 -2.97 10.59
N ASN A 200 4.20 -2.72 11.81
CA ASN A 200 4.44 -3.60 12.95
C ASN A 200 3.77 -4.96 12.76
N GLY A 201 2.53 -5.00 12.28
CA GLY A 201 1.81 -6.24 11.98
C GLY A 201 2.48 -7.03 10.85
N LEU A 202 2.91 -6.34 9.79
CA LEU A 202 3.66 -6.96 8.69
C LEU A 202 5.05 -7.47 9.10
N GLY A 203 5.70 -6.79 10.04
CA GLY A 203 7.01 -7.16 10.57
C GLY A 203 6.96 -8.11 11.78
N GLY A 204 5.81 -8.67 12.12
CA GLY A 204 5.64 -9.62 13.22
C GLY A 204 5.85 -9.06 14.63
N LYS A 205 5.74 -7.73 14.79
CA LYS A 205 5.87 -7.04 16.09
C LYS A 205 4.54 -6.93 16.85
N GLU A 206 3.42 -7.28 16.21
CA GLU A 206 2.11 -7.34 16.85
C GLU A 206 1.86 -8.71 17.46
N ASN A 207 1.11 -8.75 18.58
CA ASN A 207 0.80 -9.99 19.28
C ASN A 207 -0.34 -10.77 18.58
N TYR A 208 -0.03 -11.36 17.42
CA TYR A 208 -0.94 -12.20 16.65
C TYR A 208 -0.22 -13.43 16.13
N LYS A 209 -0.64 -14.63 16.55
CA LYS A 209 -0.10 -15.94 16.12
C LYS A 209 1.43 -15.95 15.95
N ASP A 210 2.15 -15.63 17.02
CA ASP A 210 3.63 -15.59 17.03
C ASP A 210 4.25 -14.64 15.98
N GLY A 211 3.58 -13.52 15.69
CA GLY A 211 4.07 -12.52 14.73
C GLY A 211 3.67 -12.80 13.28
N GLN A 212 2.63 -13.61 13.03
CA GLN A 212 2.08 -13.80 11.69
C GLN A 212 1.62 -12.45 11.11
N ALA A 213 2.09 -12.12 9.90
CA ALA A 213 1.61 -10.97 9.15
C ALA A 213 0.12 -11.14 8.85
N HIS A 214 -0.65 -10.06 8.98
CA HIS A 214 -2.10 -10.11 8.86
C HIS A 214 -2.69 -8.75 8.46
N PHE A 215 -3.91 -8.79 7.96
CA PHE A 215 -4.78 -7.62 7.83
C PHE A 215 -5.66 -7.48 9.07
N HIS A 216 -5.86 -6.24 9.48
CA HIS A 216 -6.95 -5.83 10.34
C HIS A 216 -8.18 -5.52 9.50
N TYR A 217 -9.37 -5.81 10.04
CA TYR A 217 -10.64 -5.49 9.39
C TYR A 217 -11.58 -4.70 10.29
N ILE A 218 -12.26 -3.71 9.69
CA ILE A 218 -13.35 -2.95 10.31
C ILE A 218 -14.27 -2.37 9.23
N SER A 219 -15.52 -2.08 9.58
CA SER A 219 -16.52 -1.54 8.65
C SER A 219 -17.45 -0.56 9.35
N SER A 220 -18.33 0.10 8.59
CA SER A 220 -19.41 0.93 9.12
C SER A 220 -20.31 0.19 10.13
N SER A 221 -20.45 -1.13 10.00
CA SER A 221 -21.27 -1.96 10.91
C SER A 221 -20.77 -1.99 12.36
N PHE A 222 -19.54 -1.52 12.61
CA PHE A 222 -18.96 -1.42 13.94
C PHE A 222 -19.40 -0.16 14.71
N GLY A 223 -20.26 0.68 14.12
CA GLY A 223 -20.83 1.86 14.77
C GLY A 223 -19.83 3.01 14.88
N ILE A 224 -18.91 3.12 13.93
CA ILE A 224 -17.94 4.21 13.81
C ILE A 224 -18.08 4.87 12.43
N SER A 225 -17.99 6.20 12.37
CA SER A 225 -17.92 6.90 11.08
C SER A 225 -16.57 6.67 10.41
N LYS A 226 -16.52 6.79 9.08
CA LYS A 226 -15.26 6.68 8.34
C LYS A 226 -14.25 7.75 8.77
N ASP A 227 -14.73 8.98 8.96
CA ASP A 227 -13.89 10.12 9.32
C ASP A 227 -13.28 9.94 10.73
N ASP A 228 -14.09 9.51 11.72
CA ASP A 228 -13.58 9.19 13.05
C ASP A 228 -12.55 8.06 13.02
N PHE A 229 -12.73 7.09 12.10
CA PHE A 229 -11.80 6.00 11.95
C PHE A 229 -10.46 6.48 11.37
N ILE A 230 -10.50 7.30 10.30
CA ILE A 230 -9.30 7.91 9.70
C ILE A 230 -8.57 8.80 10.72
N GLU A 231 -9.29 9.61 11.49
CA GLU A 231 -8.69 10.44 12.55
C GLU A 231 -8.04 9.56 13.64
N SER A 232 -8.67 8.44 14.00
CA SER A 232 -8.05 7.49 14.93
C SER A 232 -6.72 6.94 14.38
N MET A 233 -6.63 6.65 13.08
CA MET A 233 -5.38 6.26 12.44
C MET A 233 -4.33 7.36 12.48
N ARG A 234 -4.70 8.61 12.18
CA ARG A 234 -3.78 9.78 12.20
C ARG A 234 -3.21 10.07 13.58
N SER A 235 -3.96 9.76 14.64
CA SER A 235 -3.46 9.86 16.02
C SER A 235 -2.54 8.71 16.44
N GLY A 236 -2.44 7.66 15.62
CA GLY A 236 -1.68 6.44 15.93
C GLY A 236 -2.38 5.53 16.95
N ASN A 237 -3.62 5.84 17.28
CA ASN A 237 -4.52 5.09 18.19
C ASN A 237 -5.73 4.60 17.39
N TYR A 238 -5.47 3.89 16.28
CA TYR A 238 -6.53 3.38 15.42
C TYR A 238 -7.45 2.44 16.19
N LYS A 239 -8.75 2.50 15.90
CA LYS A 239 -9.70 1.56 16.52
C LYS A 239 -9.48 0.17 15.93
N SER A 240 -8.98 -0.75 16.74
CA SER A 240 -8.78 -2.15 16.35
C SER A 240 -10.05 -2.99 16.65
N THR A 241 -10.20 -4.10 15.93
CA THR A 241 -11.23 -5.11 16.18
C THR A 241 -10.55 -6.44 16.44
N SER A 242 -11.29 -7.45 16.91
CA SER A 242 -10.75 -8.80 17.04
C SER A 242 -10.59 -9.54 15.70
N VAL A 243 -11.00 -8.92 14.58
CA VAL A 243 -11.00 -9.54 13.25
C VAL A 243 -9.65 -9.32 12.59
N HIS A 244 -8.90 -10.41 12.46
CA HIS A 244 -7.61 -10.46 11.78
C HIS A 244 -7.67 -11.54 10.69
N ILE A 245 -7.07 -11.25 9.54
CA ILE A 245 -7.03 -12.13 8.37
C ILE A 245 -5.56 -12.41 8.07
N ASP A 246 -5.16 -13.69 8.06
CA ASP A 246 -3.75 -14.05 7.84
C ASP A 246 -3.30 -13.58 6.45
N LEU A 247 -2.15 -12.91 6.38
CA LEU A 247 -1.55 -12.46 5.13
C LEU A 247 -0.41 -13.40 4.73
N PHE A 248 -0.58 -14.11 3.62
CA PHE A 248 0.44 -14.97 3.02
C PHE A 248 1.05 -14.34 1.76
N ASP A 249 2.16 -14.92 1.29
CA ASP A 249 2.89 -14.49 0.09
C ASP A 249 3.31 -13.01 0.11
N TYR A 250 3.63 -12.49 1.30
CA TYR A 250 4.10 -11.12 1.49
C TYR A 250 5.42 -11.07 2.27
N GLY A 251 6.46 -10.56 1.61
CA GLY A 251 7.79 -10.44 2.22
C GLY A 251 8.46 -11.79 2.49
N ASN A 252 9.48 -11.79 3.35
CA ASN A 252 10.19 -13.01 3.76
C ASN A 252 9.48 -13.65 4.96
N GLN A 253 8.28 -14.19 4.75
CA GLN A 253 7.60 -14.97 5.78
C GLN A 253 8.23 -16.36 5.89
N SER A 254 8.51 -16.81 7.10
CA SER A 254 8.95 -18.19 7.32
C SER A 254 7.81 -19.13 6.95
N THR A 255 8.02 -19.95 5.92
CA THR A 255 7.14 -21.10 5.65
C THR A 255 7.28 -22.04 6.84
N LYS A 256 6.27 -22.10 7.72
CA LYS A 256 6.12 -23.21 8.66
C LYS A 256 5.42 -24.37 7.97
#